data_AF-A0A0N0T7Z5-F1
#
_entry.id   AF-A0A0N0T7Z5-F1
#
_cell.length_a   1.000
_cell.length_b   1.000
_cell.length_c   1.000
_cell.angle_alpha   90.00
_cell.angle_beta   90.00
_cell.angle_gamma   90.00
#
_symmetry.space_group_name_H-M   'P 1'
#
loop_
_entity.id
_entity.type
_entity.pdbx_description
1 polymer ?
#
loop_
_entity_poly.entity_id
_entity_poly.type
_entity_poly.pdbx_seq_one_letter_code
_entity_poly.pdbx_strand_id
1 'polypeptide(L)'
;MDKQSAHHASTIADALEAIADDLEAKAMDRPKPWPLAVAETVELLRDNADQARRHPNTPISVINRLDGLRAMLASTRLLRLNEGGDRNAIRDLISELDTFTAGENFHVVLISHGTQHHEIVVRAQDRHTAAQRGLALDRRYLVSTEVPDAEILDLSSTAAEPEVERS
;
A
#
# COMPACT_ATOMS: atom_id res chain seq x y z
N MET A 1 -22.61 29.90 6.05
CA MET A 1 -21.46 29.42 6.83
C MET A 1 -20.92 28.23 6.08
N ASP A 2 -19.94 28.48 5.22
CA ASP A 2 -19.27 27.46 4.43
C ASP A 2 -18.49 26.55 5.36
N LYS A 3 -18.91 25.29 5.46
CA LYS A 3 -18.09 24.25 6.07
C LYS A 3 -16.93 24.03 5.11
N GLN A 4 -15.77 24.61 5.45
CA GLN A 4 -14.49 24.14 4.93
C GLN A 4 -14.42 22.64 5.21
N SER A 5 -14.69 21.84 4.18
CA SER A 5 -14.35 20.42 4.17
C SER A 5 -12.85 20.36 4.44
N ALA A 6 -12.50 19.96 5.67
CA ALA A 6 -11.11 19.72 6.04
C ALA A 6 -10.49 18.90 4.92
N HIS A 7 -9.42 19.39 4.31
CA HIS A 7 -8.69 18.66 3.29
C HIS A 7 -8.34 17.30 3.88
N HIS A 8 -9.03 16.25 3.44
CA HIS A 8 -8.75 14.90 3.89
C HIS A 8 -7.35 14.58 3.36
N ALA A 9 -6.38 14.39 4.26
CA ALA A 9 -5.11 13.80 3.89
C ALA A 9 -5.44 12.48 3.16
N SER A 10 -4.93 12.34 1.93
CA SER A 10 -5.23 11.17 1.11
C SER A 10 -4.64 9.95 1.80
N THR A 11 -5.51 9.04 2.28
CA THR A 11 -5.11 7.77 2.91
C THR A 11 -4.22 6.93 1.98
N ILE A 12 -4.36 7.13 0.67
CA ILE A 12 -3.51 6.50 -0.36
C ILE A 12 -2.08 7.06 -0.31
N ALA A 13 -1.92 8.39 -0.20
CA ALA A 13 -0.60 9.00 -0.13
C ALA A 13 0.17 8.56 1.11
N ASP A 14 -0.49 8.57 2.26
CA ASP A 14 0.11 8.17 3.53
C ASP A 14 0.50 6.69 3.54
N ALA A 15 -0.34 5.82 2.96
CA ALA A 15 -0.04 4.39 2.82
C ALA A 15 1.16 4.13 1.89
N LEU A 16 1.27 4.84 0.77
CA LEU A 16 2.40 4.70 -0.15
C LEU A 16 3.72 5.17 0.47
N GLU A 17 3.69 6.24 1.26
CA GLU A 17 4.87 6.68 2.00
C GLU A 17 5.27 5.70 3.09
N ALA A 18 4.31 5.13 3.84
CA ALA A 18 4.62 4.12 4.85
C ALA A 18 5.32 2.89 4.23
N ILE A 19 4.87 2.45 3.06
CA ILE A 19 5.52 1.35 2.32
C ILE A 19 6.92 1.76 1.83
N ALA A 20 7.07 2.99 1.34
CA ALA A 20 8.36 3.51 0.91
C ALA A 20 9.38 3.55 2.07
N ASP A 21 8.95 4.03 3.25
CA ASP A 21 9.77 4.11 4.44
C ASP A 21 10.18 2.70 4.95
N ASP A 22 9.27 1.70 4.92
CA ASP A 22 9.59 0.30 5.27
C ASP A 22 10.63 -0.31 4.30
N LEU A 23 10.48 -0.09 3.00
CA LEU A 23 11.44 -0.58 2.01
C LEU A 23 12.81 0.07 2.18
N GLU A 24 12.86 1.38 2.45
CA GLU A 24 14.10 2.11 2.69
C GLU A 24 14.81 1.61 3.96
N ALA A 25 14.06 1.37 5.05
CA ALA A 25 14.59 0.79 6.28
C ALA A 25 15.20 -0.60 6.04
N LYS A 26 14.50 -1.48 5.32
CA LYS A 26 15.01 -2.81 4.93
C LYS A 26 16.25 -2.74 4.03
N ALA A 27 16.45 -1.63 3.32
CA ALA A 27 17.61 -1.42 2.44
C ALA A 27 18.90 -1.19 3.19
N MET A 28 18.82 -0.54 4.36
CA MET A 28 19.99 -0.16 5.14
C MET A 28 20.82 -1.37 5.56
N ASP A 29 20.19 -2.53 5.73
CA ASP A 29 20.81 -3.76 6.23
C ASP A 29 21.25 -4.73 5.12
N ARG A 30 21.04 -4.40 3.84
CA ARG A 30 21.30 -5.32 2.72
C ARG A 30 22.48 -4.88 1.82
N PRO A 31 23.34 -5.81 1.36
CA PRO A 31 24.40 -5.47 0.42
C PRO A 31 23.86 -5.12 -0.97
N LYS A 32 24.67 -4.39 -1.75
CA LYS A 32 24.41 -4.14 -3.17
C LYS A 32 24.20 -5.46 -3.93
N PRO A 33 23.32 -5.50 -4.95
CA PRO A 33 22.66 -4.37 -5.62
C PRO A 33 21.26 -4.00 -5.07
N TRP A 34 20.80 -4.64 -3.99
CA TRP A 34 19.44 -4.47 -3.48
C TRP A 34 19.07 -3.02 -3.10
N PRO A 35 19.91 -2.24 -2.38
CA PRO A 35 19.58 -0.86 -2.03
C PRO A 35 19.38 0.06 -3.23
N LEU A 36 20.06 -0.19 -4.35
CA LEU A 36 19.89 0.61 -5.57
C LEU A 36 18.54 0.32 -6.24
N ALA A 37 18.15 -0.96 -6.30
CA ALA A 37 16.83 -1.37 -6.80
C ALA A 37 15.70 -0.74 -5.98
N VAL A 38 15.90 -0.63 -4.67
CA VAL A 38 14.94 -0.03 -3.73
C VAL A 38 14.88 1.48 -3.83
N ALA A 39 16.00 2.19 -3.94
CA ALA A 39 16.00 3.65 -4.03
C ALA A 39 15.09 4.16 -5.16
N GLU A 40 15.20 3.59 -6.37
CA GLU A 40 14.35 3.95 -7.51
C GLU A 40 12.87 3.58 -7.28
N THR A 41 12.60 2.48 -6.58
CA THR A 41 11.23 2.04 -6.28
C THR A 41 10.57 2.94 -5.22
N VAL A 42 11.35 3.37 -4.22
CA VAL A 42 10.95 4.34 -3.20
C VAL A 42 10.63 5.69 -3.82
N GLU A 43 11.45 6.17 -4.77
CA GLU A 43 11.19 7.41 -5.50
C GLU A 43 9.84 7.35 -6.23
N LEU A 44 9.56 6.25 -6.95
CA LEU A 44 8.28 6.05 -7.63
C LEU A 44 7.09 5.97 -6.67
N LEU A 45 7.25 5.35 -5.50
CA LEU A 45 6.20 5.31 -4.47
C LEU A 45 5.89 6.72 -3.94
N ARG A 46 6.91 7.53 -3.69
CA ARG A 46 6.78 8.92 -3.22
C ARG A 46 6.15 9.82 -4.29
N ASP A 47 6.53 9.66 -5.56
CA ASP A 47 5.87 10.36 -6.67
C ASP A 47 4.38 10.01 -6.78
N ASN A 48 4.04 8.73 -6.61
CA ASN A 48 2.64 8.29 -6.60
C ASN A 48 1.87 8.84 -5.39
N ALA A 49 2.52 8.95 -4.23
CA ALA A 49 1.94 9.58 -3.03
C ALA A 49 1.64 11.05 -3.29
N ASP A 50 2.58 11.79 -3.88
CA ASP A 50 2.40 13.19 -4.24
C ASP A 50 1.29 13.40 -5.28
N GLN A 51 1.16 12.50 -6.25
CA GLN A 51 0.03 12.51 -7.18
C GLN A 51 -1.30 12.27 -6.45
N ALA A 52 -1.35 11.33 -5.51
CA ALA A 52 -2.55 11.05 -4.71
C ALA A 52 -2.95 12.24 -3.83
N ARG A 53 -1.97 13.00 -3.30
CA ARG A 53 -2.24 14.27 -2.59
C ARG A 53 -2.86 15.33 -3.49
N ARG A 54 -2.34 15.48 -4.71
CA ARG A 54 -2.83 16.47 -5.69
C ARG A 54 -4.20 16.09 -6.26
N HIS A 55 -4.50 14.79 -6.30
CA HIS A 55 -5.73 14.24 -6.86
C HIS A 55 -6.40 13.24 -5.90
N PRO A 56 -6.93 13.71 -4.75
CA PRO A 56 -7.44 12.83 -3.70
C PRO A 56 -8.70 12.04 -4.11
N ASN A 57 -9.41 12.50 -5.15
CA ASN A 57 -10.64 11.87 -5.63
C ASN A 57 -10.41 10.86 -6.78
N THR A 58 -9.17 10.42 -7.04
CA THR A 58 -8.93 9.39 -8.05
C THR A 58 -9.48 8.04 -7.58
N PRO A 59 -10.15 7.25 -8.45
CA PRO A 59 -10.66 5.93 -8.11
C PRO A 59 -9.55 4.85 -7.98
N ILE A 60 -8.29 5.26 -7.99
CA ILE A 60 -7.14 4.37 -8.01
C ILE A 60 -6.70 4.09 -6.57
N SER A 61 -6.87 2.85 -6.12
CA SER A 61 -6.48 2.42 -4.77
C SER A 61 -4.96 2.27 -4.62
N VAL A 62 -4.49 2.17 -3.36
CA VAL A 62 -3.10 1.79 -3.03
C VAL A 62 -2.71 0.49 -3.74
N ILE A 63 -3.59 -0.52 -3.73
CA ILE A 63 -3.37 -1.82 -4.37
C ILE A 63 -3.13 -1.66 -5.86
N ASN A 64 -3.93 -0.85 -6.55
CA ASN A 64 -3.75 -0.65 -8.00
C ASN A 64 -2.41 -0.01 -8.33
N ARG A 65 -1.92 0.90 -7.48
CA ARG A 65 -0.61 1.54 -7.65
C ARG A 65 0.53 0.55 -7.40
N LEU A 66 0.41 -0.30 -6.38
CA LEU A 66 1.39 -1.35 -6.09
C LEU A 66 1.42 -2.43 -7.19
N ASP A 67 0.27 -2.85 -7.72
CA ASP A 67 0.18 -3.79 -8.84
C ASP A 67 0.86 -3.21 -10.09
N GLY A 68 0.64 -1.93 -10.39
CA GLY A 68 1.29 -1.24 -11.51
C GLY A 68 2.82 -1.19 -11.34
N LEU A 69 3.29 -0.87 -10.14
CA LEU A 69 4.72 -0.84 -9.81
C LEU A 69 5.36 -2.23 -9.97
N ARG A 70 4.70 -3.27 -9.46
CA ARG A 70 5.13 -4.66 -9.61
C ARG A 70 5.19 -5.07 -11.08
N ALA A 71 4.16 -4.78 -11.86
CA ALA A 71 4.12 -5.08 -13.29
C ALA A 71 5.24 -4.37 -14.04
N MET A 72 5.55 -3.11 -13.70
CA MET A 72 6.67 -2.37 -14.27
C MET A 72 8.03 -3.00 -13.92
N LEU A 73 8.26 -3.37 -12.66
CA LEU A 73 9.51 -4.05 -12.25
C LEU A 73 9.69 -5.39 -12.97
N ALA A 74 8.62 -6.18 -13.09
CA ALA A 74 8.64 -7.48 -13.73
C ALA A 74 8.83 -7.39 -15.26
N SER A 75 8.13 -6.47 -15.93
CA SER A 75 8.16 -6.35 -17.39
C SER A 75 9.30 -5.49 -17.91
N THR A 76 9.62 -4.38 -17.24
CA THR A 76 10.54 -3.37 -17.77
C THR A 76 11.95 -3.57 -17.28
N ARG A 77 12.15 -3.94 -16.01
CA ARG A 77 13.49 -4.11 -15.43
C ARG A 77 14.01 -5.54 -15.57
N LEU A 78 13.24 -6.56 -15.16
CA LEU A 78 13.71 -7.94 -15.27
C LEU A 78 13.96 -8.39 -16.71
N LEU A 79 13.18 -7.93 -17.70
CA LEU A 79 13.41 -8.32 -19.09
C LEU A 79 14.65 -7.64 -19.72
N ARG A 80 15.15 -6.55 -19.14
CA ARG A 80 16.30 -5.78 -19.66
C ARG A 80 17.63 -6.12 -19.00
N LEU A 81 17.62 -6.83 -17.88
CA LEU A 81 18.82 -7.19 -17.12
C LEU A 81 19.39 -8.53 -17.58
N ASN A 82 20.67 -8.52 -17.97
CA ASN A 82 21.45 -9.70 -18.34
C ASN A 82 22.28 -10.29 -17.17
N GLU A 83 22.49 -9.53 -16.10
CA GLU A 83 23.32 -9.95 -14.96
C GLU A 83 22.49 -10.65 -13.85
N GLY A 84 23.04 -11.73 -13.30
CA GLY A 84 22.35 -12.55 -12.30
C GLY A 84 22.08 -11.83 -10.98
N GLY A 85 22.99 -10.94 -10.54
CA GLY A 85 22.88 -10.21 -9.27
C GLY A 85 21.72 -9.22 -9.26
N ASP A 86 21.64 -8.34 -10.26
CA ASP A 86 20.56 -7.35 -10.38
C ASP A 86 19.20 -8.00 -10.61
N ARG A 87 19.14 -9.08 -11.41
CA ARG A 87 17.91 -9.85 -11.61
C ARG A 87 17.39 -10.46 -10.30
N ASN A 88 18.29 -10.95 -9.45
CA ASN A 88 17.89 -11.53 -8.16
C ASN A 88 17.41 -10.43 -7.22
N ALA A 89 18.11 -9.29 -7.12
CA ALA A 89 17.65 -8.18 -6.29
C ALA A 89 16.28 -7.63 -6.70
N ILE A 90 16.00 -7.53 -8.01
CA ILE A 90 14.67 -7.12 -8.49
C ILE A 90 13.61 -8.20 -8.20
N ARG A 91 13.94 -9.49 -8.29
CA ARG A 91 13.02 -10.57 -7.89
C ARG A 91 12.72 -10.53 -6.40
N ASP A 92 13.73 -10.31 -5.56
CA ASP A 92 13.56 -10.18 -4.12
C ASP A 92 12.69 -8.98 -3.79
N LEU A 93 12.89 -7.84 -4.47
CA LEU A 93 12.05 -6.66 -4.31
C LEU A 93 10.60 -6.90 -4.75
N ILE A 94 10.38 -7.61 -5.87
CA ILE A 94 9.03 -8.03 -6.27
C ILE A 94 8.41 -8.92 -5.20
N SER A 95 9.18 -9.84 -4.62
CA SER A 95 8.69 -10.69 -3.53
C SER A 95 8.30 -9.87 -2.29
N GLU A 96 9.06 -8.82 -1.95
CA GLU A 96 8.72 -7.92 -0.84
C GLU A 96 7.43 -7.14 -1.15
N LEU A 97 7.27 -6.62 -2.37
CA LEU A 97 6.03 -5.97 -2.81
C LEU A 97 4.83 -6.92 -2.85
N ASP A 98 5.06 -8.20 -3.19
CA ASP A 98 4.05 -9.25 -3.14
C ASP A 98 3.56 -9.47 -1.70
N THR A 99 4.40 -9.25 -0.67
CA THR A 99 3.92 -9.35 0.72
C THR A 99 2.82 -8.34 1.03
N PHE A 100 2.84 -7.15 0.42
CA PHE A 100 1.80 -6.12 0.60
C PHE A 100 0.55 -6.36 -0.26
N THR A 101 0.68 -7.14 -1.34
CA THR A 101 -0.36 -7.32 -2.37
C THR A 101 -0.86 -8.75 -2.51
N ALA A 102 -0.41 -9.69 -1.66
CA ALA A 102 -0.88 -11.06 -1.66
C ALA A 102 -2.24 -11.20 -0.94
N GLY A 103 -3.12 -12.02 -1.54
CA GLY A 103 -4.40 -12.41 -0.97
C GLY A 103 -5.61 -11.73 -1.63
N GLU A 104 -6.76 -11.85 -0.98
CA GLU A 104 -8.01 -11.23 -1.40
C GLU A 104 -8.07 -9.76 -0.98
N ASN A 105 -8.87 -8.97 -1.67
CA ASN A 105 -9.10 -7.57 -1.30
C ASN A 105 -10.06 -7.52 -0.10
N PHE A 106 -9.65 -6.84 0.97
CA PHE A 106 -10.46 -6.55 2.14
C PHE A 106 -10.70 -5.06 2.26
N HIS A 107 -11.94 -4.67 2.46
CA HIS A 107 -12.30 -3.33 2.89
C HIS A 107 -12.17 -3.24 4.41
N VAL A 108 -11.25 -2.41 4.89
CA VAL A 108 -10.97 -2.20 6.30
C VAL A 108 -11.51 -0.84 6.70
N VAL A 109 -12.43 -0.83 7.66
CA VAL A 109 -12.93 0.39 8.29
C VAL A 109 -12.30 0.55 9.66
N LEU A 110 -11.40 1.53 9.79
CA LEU A 110 -10.78 1.90 11.05
C LEU A 110 -11.60 3.01 11.71
N ILE A 111 -12.04 2.76 12.94
CA ILE A 111 -12.80 3.72 13.72
C ILE A 111 -11.90 4.28 14.82
N SER A 112 -11.69 5.58 14.73
CA SER A 112 -10.96 6.35 15.74
C SER A 112 -11.90 6.79 16.86
N HIS A 113 -11.35 7.19 18.01
CA HIS A 113 -12.13 7.83 19.08
C HIS A 113 -12.74 9.16 18.55
N GLY A 114 -13.95 9.09 17.97
CA GLY A 114 -14.64 10.20 17.31
C GLY A 114 -15.65 9.72 16.26
N THR A 115 -16.22 10.64 15.47
CA THR A 115 -17.12 10.32 14.35
C THR A 115 -16.40 10.11 13.02
N GLN A 116 -15.07 9.96 13.05
CA GLN A 116 -14.26 9.82 11.84
C GLN A 116 -14.02 8.34 11.55
N HIS A 117 -14.49 7.93 10.37
CA HIS A 117 -14.27 6.59 9.84
C HIS A 117 -13.23 6.68 8.73
N HIS A 118 -12.34 5.69 8.69
CA HIS A 118 -11.30 5.61 7.69
C HIS A 118 -11.38 4.30 6.95
N GLU A 119 -11.53 4.43 5.64
CA GLU A 119 -11.72 3.31 4.75
C GLU A 119 -10.44 3.10 3.96
N ILE A 120 -9.87 1.90 4.05
CA ILE A 120 -8.72 1.48 3.29
C ILE A 120 -8.97 0.09 2.73
N VAL A 121 -8.58 -0.11 1.47
CA VAL A 121 -8.59 -1.44 0.85
C VAL A 121 -7.18 -2.01 0.93
N VAL A 122 -7.04 -3.19 1.53
CA VAL A 122 -5.79 -3.94 1.63
C VAL A 122 -5.96 -5.33 1.04
N ARG A 123 -4.90 -5.94 0.51
CA ARG A 123 -4.93 -7.37 0.22
C ARG A 123 -4.45 -8.17 1.43
N ALA A 124 -5.06 -9.31 1.71
CA ALA A 124 -4.67 -10.21 2.79
C ALA A 124 -5.17 -11.64 2.57
N GLN A 125 -4.57 -12.61 3.26
CA GLN A 125 -5.01 -14.02 3.20
C GLN A 125 -6.22 -14.28 4.10
N ASP A 126 -6.40 -13.46 5.14
CA ASP A 126 -7.49 -13.55 6.08
C ASP A 126 -7.80 -12.17 6.69
N ARG A 127 -8.90 -12.11 7.44
CA ARG A 127 -9.37 -10.90 8.13
C ARG A 127 -8.37 -10.36 9.15
N HIS A 128 -7.65 -11.23 9.85
CA HIS A 128 -6.70 -10.80 10.88
C HIS A 128 -5.49 -10.07 10.26
N THR A 129 -4.97 -10.62 9.17
CA THR A 129 -3.89 -10.02 8.39
C THR A 129 -4.35 -8.72 7.72
N ALA A 130 -5.59 -8.65 7.25
CA ALA A 130 -6.18 -7.42 6.69
C ALA A 130 -6.23 -6.30 7.74
N ALA A 131 -6.73 -6.62 8.94
CA ALA A 131 -6.76 -5.73 10.09
C ALA A 131 -5.37 -5.14 10.42
N GLN A 132 -4.37 -6.01 10.57
CA GLN A 132 -3.00 -5.60 10.87
C GLN A 132 -2.40 -4.69 9.79
N ARG A 133 -2.62 -5.01 8.51
CA ARG A 133 -2.17 -4.20 7.38
C ARG A 133 -2.87 -2.86 7.32
N GLY A 134 -4.19 -2.82 7.55
CA GLY A 134 -4.95 -1.58 7.61
C GLY A 134 -4.41 -0.63 8.68
N LEU A 135 -4.17 -1.14 9.89
CA LEU A 135 -3.58 -0.36 10.99
C LEU A 135 -2.16 0.14 10.66
N ALA A 136 -1.32 -0.70 10.07
CA ALA A 136 0.06 -0.32 9.72
C ALA A 136 0.13 0.75 8.63
N LEU A 137 -0.86 0.83 7.74
CA LEU A 137 -0.88 1.78 6.63
C LEU A 137 -1.47 3.16 7.00
N ASP A 138 -2.29 3.26 8.05
CA ASP A 138 -2.82 4.55 8.50
C ASP A 138 -1.87 5.20 9.52
N ARG A 139 -1.03 6.13 9.04
CA ARG A 139 -0.01 6.83 9.84
C ARG A 139 -0.57 7.52 11.07
N ARG A 140 -1.87 7.88 11.12
CA ARG A 140 -2.47 8.51 12.31
C ARG A 140 -2.54 7.56 13.50
N TYR A 141 -2.55 6.26 13.25
CA TYR A 141 -2.45 5.24 14.29
C TYR A 141 -0.99 4.92 14.66
N LEU A 142 -0.01 5.27 13.81
CA LEU A 142 1.43 5.10 14.09
C LEU A 142 2.06 6.27 14.87
N VAL A 143 1.46 7.47 14.86
CA VAL A 143 1.98 8.65 15.59
C VAL A 143 1.66 8.60 17.08
N SER A 144 0.73 7.74 17.51
CA SER A 144 0.47 7.48 18.92
C SER A 144 1.38 6.36 19.41
N THR A 145 2.31 6.66 20.32
CA THR A 145 3.17 5.66 21.00
C THR A 145 2.37 4.64 21.82
N GLU A 146 1.07 4.88 21.98
CA GLU A 146 0.08 3.92 22.46
C GLU A 146 -0.90 3.73 21.31
N VAL A 147 -0.88 2.57 20.64
CA VAL A 147 -1.95 2.22 19.69
C VAL A 147 -3.26 2.38 20.47
N PRO A 148 -4.14 3.35 20.15
CA PRO A 148 -5.40 3.47 20.86
C PRO A 148 -6.16 2.16 20.67
N ASP A 149 -7.02 1.78 21.61
CA ASP A 149 -7.97 0.68 21.46
C ASP A 149 -8.90 0.96 20.25
N ALA A 150 -8.39 0.78 19.04
CA ALA A 150 -9.10 0.94 17.79
C ALA A 150 -9.84 -0.37 17.54
N GLU A 151 -11.17 -0.30 17.62
CA GLU A 151 -12.00 -1.46 17.31
C GLU A 151 -12.15 -1.54 15.79
N ILE A 152 -11.70 -2.66 15.22
CA ILE A 152 -11.92 -2.97 13.80
C ILE A 152 -13.33 -3.53 13.69
N LEU A 153 -14.27 -2.65 13.36
CA LEU A 153 -15.70 -2.98 13.40
C LEU A 153 -16.20 -3.68 12.12
N ASP A 154 -15.53 -3.49 10.99
CA ASP A 154 -15.96 -4.14 9.74
C ASP A 154 -14.78 -4.51 8.82
N LEU A 155 -14.79 -5.78 8.40
CA LEU A 155 -13.86 -6.40 7.46
C LEU A 155 -14.67 -7.23 6.48
N SER A 156 -14.98 -6.63 5.33
CA SER A 156 -15.60 -7.34 4.22
C SER A 156 -14.54 -7.70 3.18
N SER A 157 -14.44 -8.98 2.83
CA SER A 157 -13.70 -9.38 1.62
C SER A 157 -14.54 -8.95 0.42
N THR A 158 -13.99 -8.14 -0.47
CA THR A 158 -14.58 -7.98 -1.80
C THR A 158 -14.18 -9.23 -2.57
N ALA A 159 -14.99 -10.28 -2.47
CA ALA A 159 -15.01 -11.29 -3.52
C ALA A 159 -15.25 -10.51 -4.82
N ALA A 160 -14.47 -10.78 -5.87
CA ALA A 160 -14.87 -10.36 -7.20
C ALA A 160 -16.32 -10.81 -7.36
N GLU A 161 -17.25 -9.85 -7.52
CA GLU A 161 -18.64 -10.21 -7.77
C GLU A 161 -18.61 -11.23 -8.92
N PRO A 162 -19.15 -12.46 -8.75
CA PRO A 162 -19.33 -13.32 -9.90
C PRO A 162 -20.14 -12.48 -10.88
N GLU A 163 -19.63 -12.32 -12.11
CA GLU A 163 -20.39 -11.71 -13.19
C GLU A 163 -21.78 -12.32 -13.13
N VAL A 164 -22.76 -11.49 -12.78
CA VAL A 164 -24.15 -11.89 -12.90
C VAL A 164 -24.34 -12.05 -14.39
N GLU A 165 -24.26 -13.30 -14.86
CA GLU A 165 -24.69 -13.70 -16.20
C GLU A 165 -26.13 -13.21 -16.34
N ARG A 166 -26.28 -12.04 -16.97
CA ARG A 166 -27.56 -11.56 -17.45
C ARG A 166 -27.90 -12.43 -18.65
N SER A 167 -28.58 -13.54 -18.39
CA SER A 167 -29.40 -14.26 -19.38
C SER A 167 -30.84 -13.78 -19.31
#